data_AF-A0AAE1VWD3-F1
#
_entry.id   AF-A0AAE1VWD3-F1
#
_cell.length_a   1.000
_cell.length_b   1.000
_cell.length_c   1.000
_cell.angle_alpha   90.00
_cell.angle_beta   90.00
_cell.angle_gamma   90.00
#
_symmetry.space_group_name_H-M   'P 1'
#
loop_
_entity.id
_entity.type
_entity.pdbx_description
1 polymer ?
#
loop_
_entity_poly.entity_id
_entity_poly.type
_entity_poly.pdbx_seq_one_letter_code
_entity_poly.pdbx_strand_id
1 'polypeptide(L)'
;SYQPSARRFFFEWFKAAVTFLHISRIWNEEDDPTMRMQCLKKKFYFHFQDYADLVIWKVQFLDRHHLLIKFGSVDGGVARNTDNHPAFFAVYNMETTEIISFYQNSADELYTLFELFCDHFHSSSKNSYYMNFLSTHSNNIHALEQLRCNKNKASSLPQFVKKMLSTLPFNCQSQSPSPYFDHSLFRYDDKLISATDRHRQSTDHPIKFISRRQPNILKFKIKPGPESGNADTRTKKISSFLFHPILPLAISVQQTLFLQPAVVNIHFRR
;
A
#
# COMPACT_ATOMS: atom_id res chain seq x y z
N SER A 1 10.69 32.65 6.02
CA SER A 1 11.44 32.76 4.75
C SER A 1 12.14 31.43 4.49
N TYR A 2 11.54 30.54 3.68
CA TYR A 2 12.12 29.23 3.36
C TYR A 2 13.14 29.41 2.22
N GLN A 3 14.41 29.12 2.47
CA GLN A 3 15.51 29.34 1.52
C GLN A 3 15.60 28.13 0.54
N PRO A 4 15.47 28.34 -0.78
CA PRO A 4 15.55 27.27 -1.78
C PRO A 4 16.89 26.51 -1.78
N SER A 5 17.96 27.18 -1.34
CA SER A 5 19.32 26.62 -1.24
C SER A 5 19.39 25.45 -0.27
N ALA A 6 18.82 25.59 0.94
CA ALA A 6 18.88 24.57 1.98
C ALA A 6 18.17 23.26 1.56
N ARG A 7 17.06 23.36 0.80
CA ARG A 7 16.40 22.18 0.21
C ARG A 7 17.33 21.48 -0.76
N ARG A 8 17.98 22.22 -1.67
CA ARG A 8 18.88 21.65 -2.67
C ARG A 8 20.07 20.94 -2.00
N PHE A 9 20.67 21.56 -0.98
CA PHE A 9 21.75 20.93 -0.20
C PHE A 9 21.32 19.63 0.50
N PHE A 10 20.14 19.61 1.13
CA PHE A 10 19.65 18.39 1.78
C PHE A 10 19.45 17.26 0.76
N PHE A 11 18.86 17.54 -0.40
CA PHE A 11 18.64 16.53 -1.43
C PHE A 11 19.95 15.99 -2.03
N GLU A 12 20.90 16.86 -2.34
CA GLU A 12 22.21 16.44 -2.86
C GLU A 12 22.99 15.61 -1.82
N TRP A 13 23.00 16.07 -0.55
CA TRP A 13 23.60 15.32 0.55
C TRP A 13 22.92 13.95 0.73
N PHE A 14 21.58 13.90 0.69
CA PHE A 14 20.82 12.67 0.84
C PHE A 14 21.12 11.68 -0.29
N LYS A 15 21.20 12.17 -1.54
CA LYS A 15 21.61 11.34 -2.70
C LYS A 15 23.01 10.79 -2.53
N ALA A 16 23.96 11.60 -2.06
CA ALA A 16 25.31 11.16 -1.77
C ALA A 16 25.34 10.09 -0.67
N ALA A 17 24.56 10.27 0.40
CA ALA A 17 24.45 9.30 1.51
C ALA A 17 23.85 7.96 1.05
N VAL A 18 22.77 7.98 0.25
CA VAL A 18 22.18 6.76 -0.35
C VAL A 18 23.20 6.05 -1.23
N THR A 19 23.87 6.81 -2.10
CA THR A 19 24.86 6.28 -3.04
C THR A 19 26.01 5.62 -2.29
N PHE A 20 26.53 6.28 -1.25
CA PHE A 20 27.57 5.76 -0.39
C PHE A 20 27.13 4.45 0.28
N LEU A 21 25.96 4.43 0.92
CA LEU A 21 25.44 3.23 1.57
C LEU A 21 25.26 2.06 0.61
N HIS A 22 24.78 2.31 -0.61
CA HIS A 22 24.60 1.27 -1.60
C HIS A 22 25.95 0.69 -2.05
N ILE A 23 26.96 1.53 -2.28
CA ILE A 23 28.33 1.10 -2.60
C ILE A 23 28.91 0.31 -1.42
N SER A 24 28.82 0.81 -0.19
CA SER A 24 29.33 0.14 1.01
C SER A 24 28.68 -1.22 1.21
N ARG A 25 27.38 -1.35 0.93
CA ARG A 25 26.67 -2.63 1.00
C ARG A 25 27.20 -3.61 -0.04
N ILE A 26 27.32 -3.22 -1.31
CA ILE A 26 27.88 -4.08 -2.36
C ILE A 26 29.33 -4.45 -2.03
N TRP A 27 30.09 -3.52 -1.47
CA TRP A 27 31.49 -3.72 -1.08
C TRP A 27 31.63 -4.80 0.01
N ASN A 28 30.68 -4.83 0.95
CA ASN A 28 30.67 -5.76 2.08
C ASN A 28 29.98 -7.10 1.76
N GLU A 29 29.29 -7.25 0.63
CA GLU A 29 28.61 -8.49 0.23
C GLU A 29 29.57 -9.57 -0.32
N GLU A 30 30.73 -9.17 -0.84
CA GLU A 30 31.64 -10.06 -1.56
C GLU A 30 33.07 -9.92 -1.02
N ASP A 31 33.68 -11.03 -0.60
CA ASP A 31 35.03 -11.07 -0.04
C ASP A 31 36.11 -11.06 -1.13
N ASP A 32 35.83 -11.68 -2.29
CA ASP A 32 36.77 -11.72 -3.42
C ASP A 32 36.85 -10.37 -4.16
N PRO A 33 38.05 -9.76 -4.29
CA PRO A 33 38.20 -8.44 -4.90
C PRO A 33 37.79 -8.39 -6.38
N THR A 34 37.92 -9.50 -7.11
CA THR A 34 37.59 -9.55 -8.54
C THR A 34 36.09 -9.62 -8.75
N MET A 35 35.41 -10.50 -8.01
CA MET A 35 33.95 -10.60 -7.98
C MET A 35 33.31 -9.31 -7.45
N ARG A 36 33.89 -8.69 -6.42
CA ARG A 36 33.43 -7.40 -5.88
C ARG A 36 33.43 -6.31 -6.95
N MET A 37 34.52 -6.20 -7.72
CA MET A 37 34.63 -5.20 -8.79
C MET A 37 33.64 -5.46 -9.94
N GLN A 38 33.41 -6.74 -10.29
CA GLN A 38 32.37 -7.10 -11.27
C GLN A 38 30.96 -6.77 -10.75
N CYS A 39 30.70 -7.04 -9.47
CA CYS A 39 29.43 -6.76 -8.81
C CYS A 39 29.15 -5.25 -8.78
N LEU A 40 30.14 -4.42 -8.43
CA LEU A 40 30.04 -2.96 -8.49
C LEU A 40 29.76 -2.46 -9.90
N LYS A 41 30.48 -2.98 -10.91
CA LYS A 41 30.23 -2.61 -12.32
C LYS A 41 28.80 -2.91 -12.72
N LYS A 42 28.30 -4.09 -12.39
CA LYS A 42 26.99 -4.57 -12.82
C LYS A 42 25.81 -3.97 -12.04
N LYS A 43 25.92 -3.87 -10.71
CA LYS A 43 24.83 -3.42 -9.83
C LYS A 43 24.81 -1.90 -9.65
N PHE A 44 25.98 -1.26 -9.60
CA PHE A 44 26.08 0.17 -9.30
C PHE A 44 26.39 1.01 -10.54
N TYR A 45 27.54 0.82 -11.18
CA TYR A 45 27.98 1.70 -12.27
C TYR A 45 27.05 1.65 -13.49
N PHE A 46 26.54 0.46 -13.83
CA PHE A 46 25.55 0.31 -14.90
C PHE A 46 24.27 1.11 -14.64
N HIS A 47 23.87 1.26 -13.38
CA HIS A 47 22.65 1.95 -12.94
C HIS A 47 22.94 3.33 -12.33
N PHE A 48 24.15 3.87 -12.50
CA PHE A 48 24.56 5.11 -11.82
C PHE A 48 23.61 6.28 -12.10
N GLN A 49 23.21 6.43 -13.36
CA GLN A 49 22.29 7.49 -13.77
C GLN A 49 20.91 7.33 -13.11
N ASP A 50 20.42 6.09 -12.95
CA ASP A 50 19.16 5.81 -12.26
C ASP A 50 19.19 6.32 -10.81
N TYR A 51 20.34 6.23 -10.13
CA TYR A 51 20.55 6.76 -8.77
C TYR A 51 20.66 8.28 -8.74
N ALA A 52 21.38 8.87 -9.69
CA ALA A 52 21.56 10.32 -9.79
C ALA A 52 20.22 11.04 -10.03
N ASP A 53 19.32 10.44 -10.80
CA ASP A 53 18.03 11.01 -11.18
C ASP A 53 16.89 10.67 -10.22
N LEU A 54 17.17 10.00 -9.08
CA LEU A 54 16.15 9.69 -8.10
C LEU A 54 15.50 10.95 -7.54
N VAL A 55 14.17 10.92 -7.48
CA VAL A 55 13.33 11.91 -6.80
C VAL A 55 12.49 11.24 -5.73
N ILE A 56 12.19 11.98 -4.66
CA ILE A 56 11.25 11.50 -3.64
C ILE A 56 9.86 11.45 -4.26
N TRP A 57 9.27 10.26 -4.31
CA TRP A 57 7.88 10.07 -4.70
C TRP A 57 6.94 10.23 -3.51
N LYS A 58 7.31 9.69 -2.36
CA LYS A 58 6.44 9.71 -1.17
C LYS A 58 7.23 9.47 0.11
N VAL A 59 6.72 10.00 1.22
CA VAL A 59 7.27 9.83 2.57
C VAL A 59 6.16 9.39 3.52
N GLN A 60 6.46 8.51 4.48
CA GLN A 60 5.62 8.24 5.64
C GLN A 60 6.46 8.14 6.91
N PHE A 61 5.84 8.39 8.05
CA PHE A 61 6.40 8.02 9.35
C PHE A 61 6.25 6.51 9.55
N LEU A 62 7.29 5.87 10.08
CA LEU A 62 7.20 4.52 10.64
C LEU A 62 6.97 4.57 12.15
N ASP A 63 7.58 5.55 12.81
CA ASP A 63 7.41 5.87 14.22
C ASP A 63 7.79 7.34 14.47
N ARG A 64 8.01 7.71 15.74
CA ARG A 64 8.36 9.07 16.15
C ARG A 64 9.73 9.57 15.63
N HIS A 65 10.61 8.65 15.25
CA HIS A 65 12.03 8.90 14.95
C HIS A 65 12.38 8.55 13.51
N HIS A 66 11.63 7.64 12.87
CA HIS A 66 11.97 7.09 11.56
C HIS A 66 10.96 7.46 10.46
N LEU A 67 11.50 7.86 9.32
CA LEU A 67 10.76 8.05 8.07
C LEU A 67 11.07 6.91 7.10
N LEU A 68 10.04 6.39 6.44
CA LEU A 68 10.19 5.61 5.22
C LEU A 68 10.01 6.54 4.02
N ILE A 69 11.05 6.66 3.21
CA ILE A 69 11.08 7.51 2.01
C ILE A 69 11.15 6.61 0.79
N LYS A 70 10.23 6.81 -0.16
CA LYS A 70 10.24 6.14 -1.45
C LYS A 70 10.80 7.05 -2.53
N PHE A 71 11.77 6.52 -3.25
CA PHE A 71 12.40 7.14 -4.40
C PHE A 71 11.99 6.42 -5.68
N GLY A 72 12.00 7.15 -6.77
CA GLY A 72 12.00 6.57 -8.11
C GLY A 72 12.43 7.60 -9.13
N SER A 73 12.42 7.20 -10.40
CA SER A 73 12.74 8.09 -11.51
C SER A 73 11.73 9.24 -11.64
N VAL A 74 12.18 10.38 -12.18
CA VAL A 74 11.35 11.54 -12.51
C VAL A 74 10.15 11.15 -13.36
N ASP A 75 10.35 10.29 -14.37
CA ASP A 75 9.31 9.87 -15.31
C ASP A 75 8.26 8.95 -14.67
N GLY A 76 8.69 8.12 -13.70
CA GLY A 76 7.80 7.20 -13.03
C GLY A 76 6.83 7.88 -12.05
N GLY A 77 7.17 9.05 -11.50
CA GLY A 77 6.31 9.77 -10.56
C GLY A 77 5.04 10.37 -11.19
N VAL A 78 5.05 10.59 -12.51
CA VAL A 78 3.94 11.18 -13.29
C VAL A 78 3.07 10.10 -13.95
N ALA A 79 3.63 8.90 -14.17
CA ALA A 79 2.94 7.80 -14.82
C ALA A 79 1.94 7.10 -13.88
N ARG A 80 0.75 6.77 -14.39
CA ARG A 80 -0.26 5.95 -13.66
C ARG A 80 0.20 4.50 -13.42
N ASN A 81 1.35 4.10 -13.98
CA ASN A 81 1.88 2.75 -13.91
C ASN A 81 3.37 2.78 -13.52
N THR A 82 3.63 2.96 -12.22
CA THR A 82 4.97 3.03 -11.61
C THR A 82 5.70 1.68 -11.58
N ASP A 83 5.04 0.58 -11.97
CA ASP A 83 5.56 -0.77 -11.75
C ASP A 83 6.75 -1.13 -12.64
N ASN A 84 6.97 -0.44 -13.76
CA ASN A 84 8.08 -0.74 -14.68
C ASN A 84 9.39 -0.01 -14.36
N HIS A 85 9.34 1.06 -13.55
CA HIS A 85 10.54 1.81 -13.20
C HIS A 85 11.15 1.31 -11.88
N PRO A 86 12.50 1.32 -11.75
CA PRO A 86 13.12 1.01 -10.48
C PRO A 86 12.66 2.03 -9.43
N ALA A 87 12.30 1.51 -8.26
CA ALA A 87 11.94 2.29 -7.10
C ALA A 87 12.72 1.77 -5.90
N PHE A 88 13.04 2.68 -5.00
CA PHE A 88 13.86 2.40 -3.84
C PHE A 88 13.20 2.95 -2.58
N PHE A 89 13.56 2.37 -1.45
CA PHE A 89 13.09 2.77 -0.13
C PHE A 89 14.29 3.06 0.76
N ALA A 90 14.26 4.18 1.46
CA ALA A 90 15.23 4.51 2.50
C ALA A 90 14.51 4.63 3.85
N VAL A 91 15.13 4.11 4.91
CA VAL A 91 14.73 4.40 6.29
C VAL A 91 15.65 5.50 6.82
N TYR A 92 15.08 6.65 7.16
CA TYR A 92 15.80 7.83 7.63
C TYR A 92 15.49 8.10 9.10
N ASN A 93 16.52 8.28 9.91
CA ASN A 93 16.39 8.69 11.29
C ASN A 93 16.39 10.23 11.36
N MET A 94 15.31 10.81 11.88
CA MET A 94 15.15 12.25 11.98
C MET A 94 15.98 12.88 13.12
N GLU A 95 16.35 12.09 14.14
CA GLU A 95 17.13 12.56 15.29
C GLU A 95 18.63 12.56 14.99
N THR A 96 19.16 11.44 14.46
CA THR A 96 20.58 11.34 14.09
C THR A 96 20.88 11.92 12.72
N THR A 97 19.85 12.20 11.92
CA THR A 97 19.93 12.64 10.52
C THR A 97 20.59 11.63 9.57
N GLU A 98 20.59 10.34 9.92
CA GLU A 98 21.25 9.29 9.14
C GLU A 98 20.26 8.42 8.36
N ILE A 99 20.75 7.82 7.27
CA ILE A 99 20.02 6.78 6.55
C ILE A 99 20.43 5.43 7.15
N ILE A 100 19.47 4.74 7.76
CA ILE A 100 19.70 3.45 8.44
C ILE A 100 19.79 2.32 7.41
N SER A 101 18.90 2.33 6.42
CA SER A 101 18.82 1.26 5.44
C SER A 101 18.28 1.75 4.10
N PHE A 102 18.70 1.06 3.05
CA PHE A 102 18.30 1.32 1.66
C PHE A 102 17.94 0.01 0.96
N TYR A 103 16.76 -0.05 0.37
CA TYR A 103 16.17 -1.23 -0.24
C TYR A 103 15.66 -0.93 -1.64
N GLN A 104 15.72 -1.93 -2.53
CA GLN A 104 14.97 -1.90 -3.79
C GLN A 104 13.51 -2.33 -3.54
N ASN A 105 12.58 -1.90 -4.39
CA ASN A 105 11.15 -2.25 -4.33
C ASN A 105 10.83 -3.76 -4.52
N SER A 106 11.84 -4.62 -4.64
CA SER A 106 11.70 -6.08 -4.68
C SER A 106 12.54 -6.77 -3.60
N ALA A 107 13.01 -6.04 -2.59
CA ALA A 107 13.84 -6.60 -1.53
C ALA A 107 13.01 -7.45 -0.55
N ASP A 108 13.35 -8.73 -0.45
CA ASP A 108 12.70 -9.69 0.45
C ASP A 108 12.86 -9.30 1.93
N GLU A 109 13.98 -8.67 2.30
CA GLU A 109 14.23 -8.15 3.65
C GLU A 109 13.17 -7.12 4.06
N LEU A 110 12.91 -6.13 3.19
CA LEU A 110 11.90 -5.10 3.46
C LEU A 110 10.50 -5.72 3.52
N TYR A 111 10.21 -6.67 2.64
CA TYR A 111 8.94 -7.40 2.70
C TYR A 111 8.77 -8.17 4.01
N THR A 112 9.83 -8.80 4.52
CA THR A 112 9.81 -9.54 5.78
C THR A 112 9.52 -8.59 6.96
N LEU A 113 10.16 -7.43 6.98
CA LEU A 113 9.86 -6.38 7.96
C LEU A 113 8.41 -5.90 7.86
N PHE A 114 7.91 -5.69 6.64
CA PHE A 114 6.52 -5.32 6.40
C PHE A 114 5.51 -6.41 6.82
N GLU A 115 5.84 -7.68 6.59
CA GLU A 115 5.03 -8.84 6.98
C GLU A 115 4.95 -8.97 8.52
N LEU A 116 6.05 -8.70 9.23
CA LEU A 116 6.09 -8.79 10.69
C LEU A 116 5.49 -7.55 11.39
N PHE A 117 5.80 -6.35 10.88
CA PHE A 117 5.54 -5.08 11.56
C PHE A 117 4.55 -4.17 10.81
N CYS A 118 3.59 -4.73 10.08
CA CYS A 118 2.60 -4.02 9.25
C CYS A 118 1.96 -2.80 9.92
N ASP A 119 1.64 -2.92 11.20
CA ASP A 119 0.99 -1.85 11.97
C ASP A 119 1.83 -0.58 12.08
N HIS A 120 3.16 -0.68 11.99
CA HIS A 120 4.07 0.49 11.98
C HIS A 120 4.05 1.21 10.63
N PHE A 121 3.67 0.53 9.55
CA PHE A 121 3.51 1.17 8.24
C PHE A 121 2.14 1.89 8.13
N HIS A 122 1.20 1.57 9.01
CA HIS A 122 -0.11 2.19 9.06
C HIS A 122 -0.18 3.21 10.20
N SER A 123 -1.04 4.21 10.05
CA SER A 123 -1.29 5.20 11.10
C SER A 123 -2.12 4.58 12.23
N SER A 124 -1.53 3.69 13.03
CA SER A 124 -2.21 3.11 14.18
C SER A 124 -2.16 4.07 15.36
N SER A 125 -3.21 4.88 15.54
CA SER A 125 -3.42 5.53 16.83
C SER A 125 -3.92 4.48 17.82
N LYS A 126 -3.03 3.90 18.62
CA LYS A 126 -3.38 2.94 19.69
C LYS A 126 -4.39 3.49 20.71
N ASN A 127 -4.67 4.79 20.68
CA ASN A 127 -5.46 5.50 21.67
C ASN A 127 -6.94 5.71 21.29
N SER A 128 -7.38 5.26 20.11
CA SER A 128 -8.76 5.46 19.67
C SER A 128 -9.53 4.14 19.56
N TYR A 129 -10.65 4.03 20.31
CA TYR A 129 -11.48 2.82 20.34
C TYR A 129 -11.97 2.36 18.96
N TYR A 130 -12.23 3.29 18.04
CA TYR A 130 -12.70 2.95 16.69
C TYR A 130 -11.58 2.44 15.77
N MET A 131 -10.31 2.72 16.06
CA MET A 131 -9.18 2.22 15.27
C MET A 131 -8.91 0.72 15.50
N ASN A 132 -9.47 0.14 16.56
CA ASN A 132 -9.31 -1.29 16.88
C ASN A 132 -9.90 -2.23 15.82
N PHE A 133 -10.77 -1.74 14.94
CA PHE A 133 -11.36 -2.54 13.87
C PHE A 133 -10.49 -2.62 12.60
N LEU A 134 -9.39 -1.86 12.55
CA LEU A 134 -8.43 -1.95 11.44
C LEU A 134 -7.72 -3.31 11.47
N SER A 135 -8.16 -4.21 10.62
CA SER A 135 -7.54 -5.52 10.44
C SER A 135 -6.32 -5.42 9.53
N THR A 136 -5.16 -5.74 10.07
CA THR A 136 -3.90 -5.92 9.34
C THR A 136 -3.43 -7.37 9.52
N HIS A 137 -2.46 -7.81 8.73
CA HIS A 137 -1.85 -9.13 8.92
C HIS A 137 -0.96 -9.22 10.18
N SER A 138 -0.67 -8.10 10.86
CA SER A 138 0.04 -8.11 12.15
C SER A 138 -0.91 -8.26 13.35
N ASN A 139 -2.14 -7.75 13.25
CA ASN A 139 -3.07 -7.71 14.39
C ASN A 139 -4.29 -8.64 14.25
N ASN A 140 -4.52 -9.22 13.06
CA ASN A 140 -5.68 -10.08 12.79
C ASN A 140 -5.26 -11.39 12.11
N ILE A 141 -5.55 -12.51 12.78
CA ILE A 141 -5.19 -13.85 12.29
C ILE A 141 -5.84 -14.19 10.94
N HIS A 142 -7.06 -13.73 10.69
CA HIS A 142 -7.75 -14.02 9.43
C HIS A 142 -7.21 -13.19 8.26
N ALA A 143 -6.79 -11.94 8.53
CA ALA A 143 -6.08 -11.14 7.54
C ALA A 143 -4.71 -11.77 7.21
N LEU A 144 -4.00 -12.29 8.22
CA LEU A 144 -2.75 -13.02 8.05
C LEU A 144 -2.91 -14.32 7.25
N GLU A 145 -3.92 -15.13 7.57
CA GLU A 145 -4.27 -16.34 6.81
C GLU A 145 -4.54 -16.02 5.35
N GLN A 146 -5.30 -14.96 5.08
CA GLN A 146 -5.60 -14.52 3.72
C GLN A 146 -4.36 -14.06 2.97
N LEU A 147 -3.47 -13.29 3.63
CA LEU A 147 -2.18 -12.91 3.04
C LEU A 147 -1.36 -14.15 2.65
N ARG A 148 -1.26 -15.14 3.57
CA ARG A 148 -0.55 -16.40 3.32
C ARG A 148 -1.18 -17.19 2.17
N CYS A 149 -2.50 -17.28 2.11
CA CYS A 149 -3.20 -17.92 0.99
C CYS A 149 -2.91 -17.21 -0.34
N ASN A 150 -2.89 -15.88 -0.35
CA ASN A 150 -2.58 -15.10 -1.55
C ASN A 150 -1.12 -15.28 -1.99
N LYS A 151 -0.19 -15.32 -1.03
CA LYS A 151 1.24 -15.60 -1.24
C LYS A 151 1.42 -16.99 -1.86
N ASN A 152 0.75 -18.01 -1.32
CA ASN A 152 0.82 -19.39 -1.83
C ASN A 152 0.19 -19.57 -3.23
N LYS A 153 -0.79 -18.74 -3.59
CA LYS A 153 -1.42 -18.74 -4.92
C LYS A 153 -0.64 -17.91 -5.95
N ALA A 154 0.35 -17.13 -5.53
CA ALA A 154 1.14 -16.31 -6.44
C ALA A 154 2.06 -17.21 -7.27
N SER A 155 2.10 -16.96 -8.58
CA SER A 155 2.99 -17.68 -9.50
C SER A 155 4.47 -17.33 -9.27
N SER A 156 4.76 -16.16 -8.72
CA SER A 156 6.12 -15.65 -8.51
C SER A 156 6.19 -14.86 -7.22
N LEU A 157 7.04 -15.29 -6.30
CA LEU A 157 7.28 -14.59 -5.03
C LEU A 157 7.86 -13.17 -5.25
N PRO A 158 8.86 -12.94 -6.12
CA PRO A 158 9.35 -11.59 -6.39
C PRO A 158 8.27 -10.64 -6.94
N GLN A 159 7.38 -11.13 -7.82
CA GLN A 159 6.28 -10.31 -8.33
C GLN A 159 5.25 -9.99 -7.24
N PHE A 160 4.97 -10.96 -6.37
CA PHE A 160 4.11 -10.77 -5.20
C PHE A 160 4.70 -9.73 -4.24
N VAL A 161 5.97 -9.85 -3.88
CA VAL A 161 6.70 -8.91 -3.02
C VAL A 161 6.65 -7.51 -3.62
N LYS A 162 7.00 -7.36 -4.89
CA LYS A 162 6.94 -6.07 -5.60
C LYS A 162 5.54 -5.46 -5.57
N LYS A 163 4.49 -6.27 -5.77
CA LYS A 163 3.09 -5.82 -5.68
C LYS A 163 2.69 -5.39 -4.27
N MET A 164 3.18 -6.07 -3.24
CA MET A 164 2.89 -5.70 -1.85
C MET A 164 3.61 -4.40 -1.47
N LEU A 165 4.91 -4.31 -1.77
CA LEU A 165 5.73 -3.14 -1.46
C LEU A 165 5.38 -1.91 -2.31
N SER A 166 4.80 -2.08 -3.50
CA SER A 166 4.36 -0.93 -4.31
C SER A 166 3.30 -0.07 -3.63
N THR A 167 2.54 -0.65 -2.69
CA THR A 167 1.55 0.07 -1.87
C THR A 167 2.17 1.01 -0.84
N LEU A 168 3.42 0.79 -0.47
CA LEU A 168 4.17 1.67 0.40
C LEU A 168 4.68 2.89 -0.37
N PRO A 169 4.76 4.05 0.29
CA PRO A 169 4.16 4.39 1.59
C PRO A 169 2.62 4.40 1.55
N PHE A 170 1.94 4.04 2.64
CA PHE A 170 0.48 4.13 2.74
C PHE A 170 -0.01 5.58 2.78
N ASN A 171 -1.27 5.78 2.41
CA ASN A 171 -1.94 7.07 2.63
C ASN A 171 -2.70 6.99 3.96
N CYS A 172 -2.47 7.95 4.86
CA CYS A 172 -3.02 7.97 6.22
C CYS A 172 -4.56 7.99 6.27
N GLN A 173 -5.22 8.45 5.21
CA GLN A 173 -6.69 8.48 5.11
C GLN A 173 -7.27 7.33 4.26
N SER A 174 -6.44 6.40 3.80
CA SER A 174 -6.89 5.38 2.85
C SER A 174 -7.52 4.15 3.48
N GLN A 175 -7.57 4.01 4.80
CA GLN A 175 -8.18 2.84 5.45
C GLN A 175 -9.37 3.24 6.33
N SER A 176 -10.49 2.58 6.09
CA SER A 176 -11.70 2.74 6.87
C SER A 176 -11.59 1.94 8.18
N PRO A 177 -11.72 2.59 9.35
CA PRO A 177 -11.72 1.94 10.65
C PRO A 177 -13.10 1.35 11.02
N SER A 178 -13.92 1.06 10.00
CA SER A 178 -15.28 0.60 10.23
C SER A 178 -15.31 -0.87 10.69
N PRO A 179 -16.12 -1.24 11.70
CA PRO A 179 -16.30 -2.62 12.15
C PRO A 179 -16.76 -3.57 11.04
N TYR A 180 -17.39 -3.03 9.98
CA TYR A 180 -17.82 -3.82 8.83
C TYR A 180 -16.65 -4.46 8.06
N PHE A 181 -15.44 -3.90 8.17
CA PHE A 181 -14.25 -4.43 7.53
C PHE A 181 -13.36 -5.27 8.45
N ASP A 182 -13.75 -5.45 9.71
CA ASP A 182 -13.03 -6.32 10.64
C ASP A 182 -13.13 -7.78 10.19
N HIS A 183 -11.97 -8.38 9.89
CA HIS A 183 -11.85 -9.75 9.41
C HIS A 183 -12.20 -10.80 10.48
N SER A 184 -12.26 -10.40 11.76
CA SER A 184 -12.74 -11.21 12.88
C SER A 184 -14.27 -11.27 12.97
N LEU A 185 -14.96 -10.26 12.43
CA LEU A 185 -16.43 -10.18 12.47
C LEU A 185 -17.05 -10.78 11.21
N PHE A 186 -16.52 -10.41 10.04
CA PHE A 186 -17.13 -10.74 8.77
C PHE A 186 -16.16 -11.39 7.78
N ARG A 187 -16.71 -12.26 6.94
CA ARG A 187 -16.10 -12.75 5.71
C ARG A 187 -16.83 -12.10 4.54
N TYR A 188 -16.08 -11.45 3.67
CA TYR A 188 -16.56 -10.79 2.45
C TYR A 188 -15.51 -10.96 1.34
N ASP A 189 -15.86 -10.58 0.11
CA ASP A 189 -14.94 -10.65 -1.03
C ASP A 189 -14.15 -9.34 -1.19
N ASP A 190 -12.88 -9.37 -0.82
CA ASP A 190 -11.95 -8.23 -0.89
C ASP A 190 -11.77 -7.64 -2.30
N LYS A 191 -12.08 -8.42 -3.35
CA LYS A 191 -12.02 -7.93 -4.73
C LYS A 191 -13.17 -6.97 -5.03
N LEU A 192 -14.30 -7.14 -4.36
CA LEU A 192 -15.50 -6.34 -4.54
C LEU A 192 -15.55 -5.15 -3.58
N ILE A 193 -15.06 -5.33 -2.35
CA ILE A 193 -15.07 -4.31 -1.30
C ILE A 193 -13.92 -4.52 -0.34
N SER A 194 -13.26 -3.47 0.12
CA SER A 194 -12.16 -3.58 1.07
C SER A 194 -12.11 -2.38 2.00
N ALA A 195 -11.43 -2.50 3.14
CA ALA A 195 -11.16 -1.37 4.04
C ALA A 195 -10.42 -0.22 3.36
N THR A 196 -9.62 -0.51 2.32
CA THR A 196 -8.90 0.52 1.59
C THR A 196 -9.83 1.32 0.68
N ASP A 197 -9.81 2.64 0.81
CA ASP A 197 -10.55 3.58 -0.03
C ASP A 197 -9.97 3.59 -1.45
N ARG A 198 -10.54 2.72 -2.29
CA ARG A 198 -10.20 2.60 -3.71
C ARG A 198 -11.45 2.28 -4.50
N HIS A 199 -11.53 2.89 -5.67
CA HIS A 199 -12.48 2.52 -6.71
C HIS A 199 -12.33 1.03 -7.10
N ARG A 200 -13.47 0.34 -7.19
CA ARG A 200 -13.58 -1.06 -7.60
C ARG A 200 -14.48 -1.19 -8.81
N GLN A 201 -14.29 -2.25 -9.60
CA GLN A 201 -15.27 -2.56 -10.64
C GLN A 201 -16.62 -2.85 -9.99
N SER A 202 -17.68 -2.24 -10.52
CA SER A 202 -19.03 -2.49 -10.02
C SER A 202 -19.46 -3.91 -10.32
N THR A 203 -20.16 -4.53 -9.37
CA THR A 203 -20.83 -5.81 -9.57
C THR A 203 -22.34 -5.61 -9.50
N ASP A 204 -23.09 -6.34 -10.33
CA ASP A 204 -24.55 -6.39 -10.25
C ASP A 204 -25.01 -7.32 -9.13
N HIS A 205 -24.16 -8.24 -8.68
CA HIS A 205 -24.48 -9.17 -7.61
C HIS A 205 -24.30 -8.54 -6.22
N PRO A 206 -25.18 -8.85 -5.26
CA PRO A 206 -25.03 -8.36 -3.89
C PRO A 206 -23.74 -8.86 -3.24
N ILE A 207 -23.01 -7.94 -2.61
CA ILE A 207 -21.81 -8.24 -1.82
C ILE A 207 -22.27 -8.80 -0.48
N LYS A 208 -21.87 -10.03 -0.16
CA LYS A 208 -22.32 -10.76 1.03
C LYS A 208 -21.34 -10.56 2.19
N PHE A 209 -21.87 -10.24 3.36
CA PHE A 209 -21.12 -10.22 4.62
C PHE A 209 -21.59 -11.38 5.50
N ILE A 210 -20.74 -12.40 5.57
CA ILE A 210 -21.00 -13.65 6.28
C ILE A 210 -20.35 -13.58 7.66
N SER A 211 -21.05 -14.05 8.69
CA SER A 211 -20.49 -14.12 10.04
C SER A 211 -19.27 -15.02 10.09
N ARG A 212 -18.15 -14.54 10.64
CA ARG A 212 -16.97 -15.39 10.88
C ARG A 212 -17.22 -16.42 11.98
N ARG A 213 -17.93 -16.03 13.05
CA ARG A 213 -18.31 -16.93 14.16
C ARG A 213 -19.27 -18.04 13.73
N GLN A 214 -20.09 -17.78 12.71
CA GLN A 214 -21.11 -18.71 12.21
C GLN A 214 -21.05 -18.74 10.68
N PRO A 215 -20.17 -19.57 10.07
CA PRO A 215 -19.83 -19.50 8.65
C PRO A 215 -21.01 -19.64 7.67
N ASN A 216 -22.12 -20.25 8.10
CA ASN A 216 -23.31 -20.46 7.28
C ASN A 216 -24.37 -19.35 7.47
N ILE A 217 -24.07 -18.32 8.26
CA ILE A 217 -25.00 -17.24 8.58
C ILE A 217 -24.59 -15.97 7.82
N LEU A 218 -25.36 -15.64 6.79
CA LEU A 218 -25.34 -14.33 6.13
C LEU A 218 -25.86 -13.28 7.11
N LYS A 219 -25.04 -12.29 7.46
CA LYS A 219 -25.45 -11.21 8.37
C LYS A 219 -26.16 -10.09 7.62
N PHE A 220 -25.64 -9.69 6.46
CA PHE A 220 -26.27 -8.73 5.57
C PHE A 220 -25.63 -8.78 4.17
N LYS A 221 -26.22 -8.06 3.22
CA LYS A 221 -25.70 -7.89 1.86
C LYS A 221 -25.78 -6.43 1.44
N ILE A 222 -24.83 -5.97 0.66
CA ILE A 222 -24.83 -4.63 0.05
C ILE A 222 -25.08 -4.80 -1.43
N LYS A 223 -26.09 -4.10 -1.95
CA LYS A 223 -26.37 -4.03 -3.38
C LYS A 223 -25.89 -2.69 -3.90
N PRO A 224 -24.76 -2.63 -4.62
CA PRO A 224 -24.30 -1.35 -5.15
C PRO A 224 -25.15 -0.89 -6.34
N GLY A 225 -25.73 -1.82 -7.13
CA GLY A 225 -26.51 -1.52 -8.34
C GLY A 225 -27.93 -0.99 -8.10
N PRO A 226 -28.57 -0.41 -9.13
CA PRO A 226 -29.94 0.10 -9.04
C PRO A 226 -30.93 -1.01 -8.67
N GLU A 227 -31.87 -0.70 -7.77
CA GLU A 227 -32.95 -1.62 -7.35
C GLU A 227 -33.82 -2.05 -8.53
N SER A 228 -33.95 -1.19 -9.55
CA SER A 228 -34.57 -1.48 -10.84
C SER A 228 -33.53 -2.12 -11.78
N GLY A 229 -33.65 -3.43 -12.03
CA GLY A 229 -32.71 -4.26 -12.78
C GLY A 229 -32.51 -3.94 -14.26
N ASN A 230 -32.40 -2.66 -14.64
CA ASN A 230 -32.05 -2.26 -15.99
C ASN A 230 -30.53 -2.40 -16.18
N ALA A 231 -30.14 -3.64 -16.50
CA ALA A 231 -28.78 -4.05 -16.75
C ALA A 231 -28.35 -3.62 -18.16
N ASP A 232 -28.02 -2.34 -18.33
CA ASP A 232 -27.20 -1.95 -19.47
C ASP A 232 -25.76 -2.43 -19.19
N THR A 233 -25.56 -3.72 -19.42
CA THR A 233 -24.36 -4.53 -19.12
C THR A 233 -23.14 -4.08 -19.92
N ARG A 234 -23.32 -3.15 -20.86
CA ARG A 234 -22.28 -2.67 -21.78
C ARG A 234 -21.41 -1.57 -21.17
N THR A 235 -21.88 -0.86 -20.16
CA THR A 235 -21.10 0.21 -19.52
C THR A 235 -20.33 -0.29 -18.30
N LYS A 236 -19.00 -0.27 -18.38
CA LYS A 236 -18.11 -0.46 -17.23
C LYS A 236 -18.46 0.61 -16.17
N LYS A 237 -18.96 0.17 -15.01
CA LYS A 237 -19.20 1.04 -13.85
C LYS A 237 -18.16 0.78 -12.77
N ILE A 238 -17.92 1.82 -11.99
CA ILE A 238 -16.96 1.84 -10.90
C ILE A 238 -17.74 2.14 -9.63
N SER A 239 -17.49 1.36 -8.57
CA SER A 239 -18.08 1.58 -7.25
C SER A 239 -17.02 2.04 -6.26
N SER A 240 -17.36 3.00 -5.41
CA SER A 240 -16.66 3.28 -4.16
C SER A 240 -17.62 3.09 -2.98
N PHE A 241 -17.05 2.76 -1.81
CA PHE A 241 -17.82 2.48 -0.61
C PHE A 241 -17.24 3.27 0.56
N LEU A 242 -18.09 4.00 1.24
CA LEU A 242 -17.76 4.76 2.44
C LEU A 242 -18.57 4.21 3.59
N PHE A 243 -17.89 3.65 4.58
CA PHE A 243 -18.54 3.13 5.78
C PHE A 243 -18.34 4.10 6.92
N HIS A 244 -19.42 4.36 7.66
CA HIS A 244 -19.29 5.11 8.88
C HIS A 244 -18.44 4.30 9.89
N PRO A 245 -17.54 4.94 10.65
CA PRO A 245 -16.68 4.25 11.60
C PRO A 245 -17.39 3.66 12.83
N ILE A 246 -18.68 3.97 13.04
CA ILE A 246 -19.39 3.71 14.31
C ILE A 246 -20.85 3.38 14.02
N LEU A 247 -21.53 4.26 13.29
CA LEU A 247 -22.94 4.08 12.95
C LEU A 247 -23.12 2.94 11.94
N PRO A 248 -24.27 2.25 11.97
CA PRO A 248 -24.61 1.18 11.03
C PRO A 248 -25.01 1.74 9.66
N LEU A 249 -24.13 2.55 9.08
CA LEU A 249 -24.34 3.34 7.87
C LEU A 249 -23.20 3.10 6.89
N ALA A 250 -23.55 2.81 5.64
CA ALA A 250 -22.62 2.78 4.53
C ALA A 250 -23.20 3.52 3.33
N ILE A 251 -22.35 4.12 2.52
CA ILE A 251 -22.71 4.81 1.29
C ILE A 251 -21.96 4.11 0.16
N SER A 252 -22.67 3.70 -0.88
CA SER A 252 -22.06 3.22 -2.11
C SER A 252 -22.30 4.24 -3.22
N VAL A 253 -21.24 4.66 -3.88
CA VAL A 253 -21.29 5.59 -5.02
C VAL A 253 -20.90 4.82 -6.27
N GLN A 254 -21.79 4.78 -7.26
CA GLN A 254 -21.53 4.20 -8.56
C GLN A 254 -21.34 5.29 -9.59
N GLN A 255 -20.27 5.17 -10.37
CA GLN A 255 -19.96 6.05 -11.48
C GLN A 255 -19.87 5.22 -12.76
N THR A 256 -20.60 5.63 -13.77
CA THR A 256 -20.49 5.15 -15.15
C THR A 256 -19.49 6.02 -15.89
N LEU A 257 -18.64 5.42 -16.73
CA LEU A 257 -17.61 6.15 -17.49
C LEU A 257 -18.18 7.12 -18.53
N PHE A 258 -19.48 7.03 -18.87
CA PHE A 258 -20.13 7.87 -19.86
C PHE A 258 -21.24 8.69 -19.18
N LEU A 259 -21.06 10.01 -19.10
CA LEU A 259 -22.01 11.15 -18.92
C LEU A 259 -23.29 10.99 -18.07
N GLN A 260 -23.53 9.87 -17.39
CA GLN A 260 -24.66 9.68 -16.50
C GLN A 260 -24.30 10.15 -15.08
N PRO A 261 -25.29 10.69 -14.34
CA PRO A 261 -25.09 11.10 -12.97
C PRO A 261 -24.70 9.90 -12.09
N ALA A 262 -23.83 10.15 -11.11
CA ALA A 262 -23.45 9.13 -10.15
C ALA A 262 -24.68 8.66 -9.36
N VAL A 263 -24.83 7.34 -9.22
CA VAL A 263 -25.89 6.75 -8.39
C VAL A 263 -25.34 6.57 -6.98
N VAL A 264 -26.00 7.17 -6.00
CA VAL A 264 -25.61 7.09 -4.59
C VAL A 264 -26.67 6.32 -3.83
N ASN A 265 -26.27 5.20 -3.23
CA ASN A 265 -27.14 4.40 -2.37
C ASN A 265 -26.68 4.52 -0.92
N ILE A 266 -27.64 4.77 -0.03
CA ILE A 266 -27.42 4.83 1.42
C ILE A 266 -27.93 3.52 2.02
N HIS A 267 -27.03 2.79 2.66
CA HIS A 267 -27.29 1.52 3.33
C HIS A 267 -27.33 1.77 4.83
N PHE A 268 -28.52 1.74 5.42
CA PHE A 268 -28.70 1.88 6.85
C PHE A 268 -29.22 0.57 7.44
N ARG A 269 -28.59 0.09 8.52
CA ARG A 269 -29.01 -1.10 9.25
C ARG A 269 -29.59 -0.70 10.60
N ARG A 270 -30.86 -1.05 10.82
CA ARG A 270 -31.55 -0.95 12.11
C ARG A 270 -31.12 -2.08 13.04
#